data_AF-A0A7V7BRR2-F1
#
_entry.id   AF-A0A7V7BRR2-F1
#
_cell.length_a   1.000
_cell.length_b   1.000
_cell.length_c   1.000
_cell.angle_alpha   90.00
_cell.angle_beta   90.00
_cell.angle_gamma   90.00
#
_symmetry.space_group_name_H-M   'P 1'
#
loop_
_entity.id
_entity.type
_entity.pdbx_description
1 polymer ?
#
loop_
_entity_poly.entity_id
_entity_poly.type
_entity_poly.pdbx_seq_one_letter_code
_entity_poly.pdbx_strand_id
1 'polypeptide(L)'
;MAIWFHDAIYDPRAADNEERSAELARLYLAEARVSVAFQDSVARLVLATKQHDGSLDPDAPLMVDIDLSIFGQPAERFWQYEEQIRGEYEWVARHTGSWLPGNTRWTQ
;
A
#
# COMPACT_ATOMS: atom_id res chain seq x y z
N MET A 1 -4.98 15.29 1.21
CA MET A 1 -5.39 14.66 2.49
C MET A 1 -5.32 13.14 2.40
N ALA A 2 -5.86 12.51 1.35
CA ALA A 2 -5.77 11.05 1.16
C ALA A 2 -4.34 10.48 1.29
N ILE A 3 -3.32 11.17 0.79
CA ILE A 3 -1.89 10.80 0.97
C ILE A 3 -1.49 10.60 2.44
N TRP A 4 -2.06 11.36 3.37
CA TRP A 4 -1.72 11.21 4.79
C TRP A 4 -2.45 10.05 5.47
N PHE A 5 -3.52 9.56 4.85
CA PHE A 5 -4.39 8.54 5.43
C PHE A 5 -4.32 7.19 4.75
N HIS A 6 -3.80 7.08 3.51
CA HIS A 6 -3.83 5.81 2.77
C HIS A 6 -3.22 4.63 3.55
N ASP A 7 -2.08 4.86 4.21
CA ASP A 7 -1.40 3.88 5.07
C ASP A 7 -1.49 4.22 6.57
N ALA A 8 -2.49 5.00 7.00
CA ALA A 8 -2.62 5.35 8.43
C ALA A 8 -2.85 4.12 9.32
N ILE A 9 -3.48 3.08 8.77
CA ILE A 9 -3.54 1.74 9.35
C ILE A 9 -2.74 0.81 8.45
N TYR A 10 -1.67 0.22 9.00
CA TYR A 10 -0.83 -0.74 8.30
C TYR A 10 -0.64 -1.99 9.17
N ASP A 11 -1.37 -3.05 8.84
CA ASP A 11 -1.14 -4.41 9.34
C ASP A 11 -0.91 -5.34 8.15
N PRO A 12 0.32 -5.85 7.94
CA PRO A 12 0.65 -6.67 6.77
C PRO A 12 -0.09 -8.02 6.72
N ARG A 13 -0.89 -8.36 7.74
CA ARG A 13 -1.74 -9.56 7.78
C ARG A 13 -3.22 -9.27 7.56
N ALA A 14 -3.61 -8.01 7.58
CA ALA A 14 -4.99 -7.59 7.44
C ALA A 14 -5.30 -7.22 5.99
N ALA A 15 -6.47 -7.62 5.50
CA ALA A 15 -6.94 -7.34 4.14
C ALA A 15 -7.86 -6.10 4.09
N ASP A 16 -8.05 -5.42 5.22
CA ASP A 16 -8.99 -4.31 5.42
C ASP A 16 -8.29 -3.02 5.87
N ASN A 17 -6.98 -2.91 5.66
CA ASN A 17 -6.19 -1.74 6.06
C ASN A 17 -6.74 -0.46 5.44
N GLU A 18 -7.03 -0.47 4.14
CA GLU A 18 -7.49 0.70 3.39
C GLU A 18 -8.92 1.10 3.81
N GLU A 19 -9.80 0.14 4.11
CA GLU A 19 -11.11 0.43 4.69
C GLU A 19 -11.00 1.09 6.07
N ARG A 20 -10.12 0.56 6.92
CA ARG A 20 -9.89 1.10 8.28
C ARG A 20 -9.24 2.48 8.23
N SER A 21 -8.30 2.68 7.32
CA SER A 21 -7.68 3.97 7.01
C SER A 21 -8.72 5.00 6.49
N ALA A 22 -9.63 4.59 5.61
CA ALA A 22 -10.69 5.44 5.11
C ALA A 22 -11.71 5.82 6.20
N GLU A 23 -12.05 4.89 7.10
CA GLU A 23 -12.92 5.17 8.24
C GLU A 23 -12.25 6.13 9.24
N LEU A 24 -10.96 5.92 9.53
CA LEU A 24 -10.18 6.83 10.36
C LEU A 24 -10.15 8.25 9.78
N ALA A 25 -9.95 8.37 8.46
CA ALA A 25 -9.99 9.67 7.78
C ALA A 25 -11.35 10.37 7.93
N ARG A 26 -12.47 9.62 7.80
CA ARG A 26 -13.82 10.17 8.01
C ARG A 26 -13.98 10.70 9.43
N LEU A 27 -13.60 9.91 10.44
CA LEU A 27 -13.72 10.29 11.85
C LEU A 27 -12.92 11.56 12.15
N TYR A 28 -11.66 11.61 11.73
CA TYR A 28 -10.78 12.76 11.97
C TYR A 28 -11.28 14.05 11.28
N LEU A 29 -11.74 13.94 10.03
CA LEU A 29 -12.29 15.07 9.29
C LEU A 29 -13.65 15.54 9.81
N ALA A 30 -14.47 14.61 10.33
CA ALA A 30 -15.72 14.94 11.01
C ALA A 30 -15.47 15.71 12.32
N GLU A 31 -14.48 15.29 13.11
CA GLU A 31 -14.06 16.02 14.31
C GLU A 31 -13.57 17.43 13.97
N ALA A 32 -12.84 17.57 12.87
CA ALA A 32 -12.41 18.86 12.31
C ALA A 32 -13.53 19.69 11.65
N ARG A 33 -14.79 19.21 11.68
CA ARG A 33 -15.99 19.86 11.10
C ARG A 33 -15.89 20.15 9.60
N VAL A 34 -15.14 19.33 8.88
CA VAL A 34 -15.05 19.40 7.42
C VAL A 34 -16.34 18.87 6.79
N SER A 35 -16.70 19.33 5.59
CA SER A 35 -17.95 18.92 4.94
C SER A 35 -17.99 17.42 4.63
N VAL A 36 -19.17 16.81 4.75
CA VAL A 36 -19.38 15.36 4.48
C VAL A 36 -18.94 14.99 3.07
N ALA A 37 -19.23 15.84 2.07
CA ALA A 37 -18.81 15.61 0.69
C ALA A 37 -17.28 15.51 0.54
N PHE A 38 -16.52 16.31 1.30
CA PHE A 38 -15.06 16.25 1.28
C PHE A 38 -14.54 15.02 2.03
N GLN A 39 -15.17 14.65 3.16
CA GLN A 39 -14.86 13.40 3.86
C GLN A 39 -15.04 12.18 2.94
N ASP A 40 -16.15 12.14 2.20
CA ASP A 40 -16.47 11.08 1.24
C ASP A 40 -15.44 11.04 0.09
N SER A 41 -15.02 12.19 -0.43
CA SER A 41 -13.97 12.28 -1.45
C SER A 41 -12.64 11.73 -0.94
N VAL A 42 -12.20 12.12 0.27
CA VAL A 42 -10.95 11.60 0.86
C VAL A 42 -11.03 10.09 1.09
N ALA A 43 -12.16 9.59 1.62
CA ALA A 43 -12.35 8.16 1.84
C ALA A 43 -12.33 7.36 0.52
N ARG A 44 -12.96 7.86 -0.55
CA ARG A 44 -12.92 7.21 -1.88
C ARG A 44 -11.50 7.16 -2.45
N LEU A 45 -10.72 8.23 -2.29
CA LEU A 45 -9.33 8.26 -2.73
C LEU A 45 -8.44 7.29 -1.95
N VAL A 46 -8.67 7.12 -0.64
CA VAL A 46 -7.98 6.10 0.16
C VAL A 46 -8.39 4.69 -0.27
N LEU A 47 -9.67 4.43 -0.49
CA LEU A 47 -10.12 3.11 -0.95
C LEU A 47 -9.59 2.75 -2.35
N ALA A 48 -9.34 3.74 -3.20
CA ALA A 48 -8.80 3.52 -4.54
C ALA A 48 -7.38 2.94 -4.53
N THR A 49 -6.59 3.17 -3.47
CA THR A 49 -5.23 2.62 -3.36
C THR A 49 -5.23 1.11 -3.12
N LYS A 50 -6.29 0.56 -2.52
CA LYS A 50 -6.42 -0.88 -2.23
C LYS A 50 -6.20 -1.78 -3.45
N GLN A 51 -6.78 -1.40 -4.58
CA GLN A 51 -6.62 -2.13 -5.85
C GLN A 51 -5.85 -1.32 -6.91
N HIS A 52 -5.28 -0.17 -6.51
CA HIS A 52 -4.67 0.78 -7.43
C HIS A 52 -5.60 1.14 -8.61
N ASP A 53 -6.91 1.24 -8.32
CA ASP A 53 -7.93 1.50 -9.34
C ASP A 53 -8.12 3.00 -9.52
N GLY A 54 -7.42 3.55 -10.52
CA GLY A 54 -7.51 4.95 -10.90
C GLY A 54 -8.87 5.38 -11.50
N SER A 55 -9.83 4.47 -11.69
CA SER A 55 -11.14 4.79 -12.28
C SER A 55 -12.19 5.26 -11.27
N LEU A 56 -11.93 5.10 -9.97
CA LEU A 56 -12.90 5.33 -8.89
C LEU A 56 -13.05 6.82 -8.50
N ASP A 57 -12.09 7.67 -8.87
CA ASP A 57 -12.13 9.11 -8.65
C ASP A 57 -11.26 9.83 -9.70
N PRO A 58 -11.64 11.02 -10.18
CA PRO A 58 -10.80 11.80 -11.10
C PRO A 58 -9.37 12.06 -10.61
N ASP A 59 -9.17 12.15 -9.29
CA ASP A 59 -7.84 12.38 -8.68
C ASP A 59 -7.14 11.05 -8.31
N ALA A 60 -7.80 9.89 -8.45
CA ALA A 60 -7.23 8.58 -8.13
C ALA A 60 -6.00 8.20 -8.97
N PRO A 61 -5.91 8.51 -10.28
CA PRO A 61 -4.71 8.23 -11.06
C PRO A 61 -3.47 8.92 -10.50
N LEU A 62 -3.60 10.18 -10.07
CA LEU A 62 -2.51 10.93 -9.47
C LEU A 62 -2.10 10.35 -8.11
N MET A 63 -3.07 9.88 -7.32
CA MET A 63 -2.82 9.23 -6.04
C MET A 63 -2.03 7.91 -6.23
N VAL A 64 -2.43 7.09 -7.21
CA VAL A 64 -1.74 5.85 -7.55
C VAL A 64 -0.33 6.11 -8.07
N ASP A 65 -0.13 7.12 -8.93
CA ASP A 65 1.19 7.49 -9.42
C ASP A 65 2.13 7.97 -8.29
N ILE A 66 1.59 8.69 -7.29
CA ILE A 66 2.36 9.13 -6.12
C ILE A 66 2.77 7.94 -5.25
N ASP A 67 1.85 7.00 -5.01
CA ASP A 67 2.09 5.80 -4.22
C ASP A 67 3.16 4.90 -4.86
N LEU A 68 3.05 4.69 -6.18
CA LEU A 68 3.99 3.89 -6.95
C LEU A 68 5.28 4.63 -7.34
N SER A 69 5.43 5.91 -6.98
CA SER A 69 6.59 6.72 -7.37
C SER A 69 7.93 6.17 -6.82
N ILE A 70 7.89 5.34 -5.78
CA ILE A 70 9.06 4.63 -5.24
C ILE A 70 9.71 3.70 -6.28
N PHE A 71 8.91 3.11 -7.17
CA PHE A 71 9.40 2.24 -8.24
C PHE A 71 10.14 3.00 -9.35
N GLY A 72 9.99 4.33 -9.42
CA GLY A 72 10.70 5.20 -10.35
C GLY A 72 12.00 5.79 -9.79
N GLN A 73 12.39 5.45 -8.55
CA GLN A 73 13.58 6.00 -7.91
C GLN A 73 14.89 5.38 -8.45
N PRO A 74 16.05 6.06 -8.31
CA PRO A 74 17.35 5.50 -8.67
C PRO A 74 17.60 4.15 -7.99
N ALA A 75 18.22 3.21 -8.71
CA ALA A 75 18.35 1.81 -8.30
C ALA A 75 18.92 1.63 -6.88
N GLU A 76 19.89 2.45 -6.48
CA GLU A 76 20.48 2.42 -5.13
C GLU A 76 19.46 2.70 -4.02
N ARG A 77 18.48 3.56 -4.26
CA ARG A 77 17.39 3.86 -3.32
C ARG A 77 16.34 2.75 -3.29
N PHE A 78 16.07 2.15 -4.44
CA PHE A 78 15.18 0.99 -4.54
C PHE A 78 15.71 -0.20 -3.73
N TRP A 79 17.01 -0.52 -3.85
CA TRP A 79 17.61 -1.65 -3.11
C TRP A 79 17.57 -1.46 -1.59
N GLN A 80 17.78 -0.24 -1.09
CA GLN A 80 17.66 0.07 0.34
C GLN A 80 16.22 -0.09 0.86
N TYR A 81 15.24 0.32 0.05
CA TYR A 81 13.83 0.11 0.35
C TYR A 81 13.48 -1.39 0.36
N GLU A 82 14.01 -2.18 -0.61
CA GLU A 82 13.80 -3.62 -0.67
C GLU A 82 14.36 -4.37 0.55
N GLU A 83 15.54 -3.97 1.06
CA GLU A 83 16.12 -4.57 2.26
C GLU A 83 15.27 -4.31 3.52
N GLN A 84 14.69 -3.11 3.64
CA GLN A 84 13.80 -2.75 4.75
C GLN A 84 12.50 -3.55 4.71
N ILE A 85 11.86 -3.63 3.53
CA ILE A 85 10.66 -4.45 3.29
C ILE A 85 10.94 -5.93 3.59
N ARG A 86 12.10 -6.46 3.20
CA ARG A 86 12.47 -7.86 3.44
C ARG A 86 12.57 -8.21 4.93
N GLY A 87 13.03 -7.28 5.76
CA GLY A 87 13.05 -7.42 7.21
C GLY A 87 11.64 -7.46 7.82
N GLU A 88 10.73 -6.61 7.33
CA GLU A 88 9.35 -6.55 7.80
C GLU A 88 8.52 -7.78 7.39
N TYR A 89 8.83 -8.39 6.24
CA TYR A 89 8.15 -9.58 5.70
C TYR A 89 8.87 -10.92 5.94
N GLU A 90 9.88 -10.99 6.83
CA GLU A 90 10.59 -12.26 7.15
C GLU A 90 9.65 -13.42 7.56
N TRP A 91 8.46 -13.10 8.09
CA TRP A 91 7.46 -14.09 8.47
C TRP A 91 6.75 -14.77 7.28
N VAL A 92 6.76 -14.17 6.08
CA VAL A 92 6.21 -14.77 4.86
C VAL A 92 7.10 -15.91 4.36
N ALA A 93 8.43 -15.74 4.43
CA ALA A 93 9.39 -16.79 4.08
C ALA A 93 9.31 -18.04 4.99
N ARG A 94 8.74 -17.91 6.21
CA ARG A 94 8.54 -19.05 7.12
C ARG A 94 7.37 -19.96 6.73
N HIS A 95 6.48 -19.55 5.83
CA HIS A 95 5.29 -20.33 5.46
C HIS A 95 5.37 -20.97 4.06
N THR A 96 6.42 -20.69 3.28
CA THR A 96 6.74 -21.47 2.07
C THR A 96 7.75 -22.56 2.43
N GLY A 97 7.25 -23.79 2.54
CA GLY A 97 8.03 -24.97 2.89
C GLY A 97 9.29 -25.16 2.05
N SER A 98 10.37 -25.54 2.73
CA SER A 98 11.65 -26.09 2.26
C SER A 98 12.11 -25.69 0.84
N TRP A 99 13.04 -24.75 0.78
CA TRP A 99 14.09 -24.82 -0.24
C TRP A 99 14.82 -26.16 -0.08
N LEU A 100 14.59 -27.11 -1.00
CA LEU A 100 15.46 -28.29 -1.14
C LEU A 100 16.66 -27.88 -2.00
N PRO A 101 17.89 -27.85 -1.46
CA PRO A 101 19.07 -27.62 -2.28
C PRO A 101 19.39 -28.89 -3.06
N GLY A 102 19.40 -28.78 -4.39
CA GLY A 102 20.08 -29.73 -5.27
C GLY A 102 19.15 -30.52 -6.21
N ASN A 103 19.06 -30.06 -7.45
CA ASN A 103 19.51 -30.88 -8.59
C ASN A 103 19.70 -30.01 -9.84
N THR A 104 20.89 -29.43 -10.00
CA THR A 104 21.36 -28.95 -11.30
C THR A 104 21.68 -30.16 -12.18
N ARG A 105 20.85 -30.39 -13.20
CA ARG A 105 21.25 -31.16 -14.38
C ARG A 105 20.61 -30.55 -15.63
N TRP A 106 21.27 -29.56 -16.20
CA TRP A 106 21.13 -29.23 -17.61
C TRP A 106 22.10 -30.13 -18.39
N THR A 107 21.59 -31.11 -19.11
CA THR A 107 22.34 -31.79 -20.17
C THR A 107 22.03 -31.14 -21.51
N GLN A 108 23.11 -30.97 -22.28
CA GLN A 108 23.26 -30.44 -23.65
C GLN A 108 22.08 -30.57 -24.58
#